data_AF-A0A970DIL5-F1
#
_entry.id   AF-A0A970DIL5-F1
#
_cell.length_a   1.000
_cell.length_b   1.000
_cell.length_c   1.000
_cell.angle_alpha   90.00
_cell.angle_beta   90.00
_cell.angle_gamma   90.00
#
_symmetry.space_group_name_H-M   'P 1'
#
loop_
_entity.id
_entity.type
_entity.pdbx_description
1 polymer ?
#
loop_
_entity_poly.entity_id
_entity_poly.type
_entity_poly.pdbx_seq_one_letter_code
_entity_poly.pdbx_strand_id
1 'polypeptide(L)'
;MKKWIVPNVFAIIIFGVLALILSKRESLYAGSIFVDAFMITGAFLLMGAGIVAIDQEGTFDILSYGVKKIARFFKKNMDDNFPKSYQEYVEMRRGQKKIMLYPTVLVGAGYLLIGLIIYLIEKVYLI
;
A
#
# COMPACT_ATOMS: atom_id res chain seq x y z
N MET A 1 -15.54 -11.13 2.30
CA MET A 1 -14.36 -11.99 2.10
C MET A 1 -13.32 -11.39 1.16
N LYS A 2 -13.62 -11.10 -0.13
CA LYS A 2 -12.63 -10.57 -1.11
C LYS A 2 -11.79 -9.36 -0.63
N LYS A 3 -12.39 -8.44 0.13
CA LYS A 3 -11.73 -7.22 0.64
C LYS A 3 -10.58 -7.46 1.63
N TRP A 4 -10.53 -8.65 2.24
CA TRP A 4 -9.47 -9.06 3.15
C TRP A 4 -8.41 -9.90 2.48
N ILE A 5 -8.73 -10.54 1.34
CA ILE A 5 -7.79 -11.41 0.63
C ILE A 5 -6.71 -10.59 -0.04
N VAL A 6 -7.08 -9.50 -0.74
CA VAL A 6 -6.13 -8.69 -1.51
C VAL A 6 -5.00 -8.10 -0.66
N PRO A 7 -5.27 -7.44 0.48
CA PRO A 7 -4.19 -6.88 1.30
C PRO A 7 -3.29 -7.96 1.89
N ASN A 8 -3.84 -9.10 2.30
CA ASN A 8 -3.07 -10.21 2.85
C ASN A 8 -2.18 -10.88 1.80
N VAL A 9 -2.69 -11.14 0.60
CA VAL A 9 -1.89 -11.70 -0.51
C VAL A 9 -0.74 -10.76 -0.84
N PHE A 10 -1.01 -9.46 -0.94
CA PHE A 10 0.02 -8.46 -1.20
C PHE A 10 1.07 -8.40 -0.06
N ALA A 11 0.62 -8.47 1.20
CA ALA A 11 1.50 -8.53 2.37
C ALA A 11 2.42 -9.76 2.34
N ILE A 12 1.88 -10.94 2.03
CA ILE A 12 2.65 -12.20 1.97
C ILE A 12 3.71 -12.12 0.88
N ILE A 13 3.38 -11.54 -0.28
CA ILE A 13 4.35 -11.37 -1.38
C ILE A 13 5.48 -10.43 -0.96
N ILE A 14 5.15 -9.24 -0.41
CA ILE A 14 6.16 -8.28 0.05
C ILE A 14 7.04 -8.92 1.11
N PHE A 15 6.43 -9.52 2.13
CA PHE A 15 7.14 -10.18 3.21
C PHE A 15 8.07 -11.28 2.71
N GLY A 16 7.58 -12.17 1.83
CA GLY A 16 8.37 -13.25 1.26
C GLY A 16 9.56 -12.73 0.45
N VAL A 17 9.36 -11.71 -0.38
CA VAL A 17 10.44 -11.06 -1.15
C VAL A 17 11.46 -10.42 -0.21
N LEU A 18 11.02 -9.68 0.81
CA LEU A 18 11.91 -9.04 1.78
C LEU A 18 12.69 -10.07 2.59
N ALA A 19 12.04 -11.12 3.08
CA ALA A 19 12.70 -12.20 3.81
C ALA A 19 13.78 -12.90 2.95
N LEU A 20 13.52 -13.10 1.65
CA LEU A 20 14.50 -13.67 0.71
C LEU A 20 15.67 -12.72 0.39
N ILE A 21 15.42 -11.42 0.32
CA ILE A 21 16.48 -10.42 0.09
C ILE A 21 17.34 -10.27 1.35
N LEU A 22 16.71 -10.19 2.51
CA LEU A 22 17.37 -9.97 3.80
C LEU A 22 18.09 -11.22 4.29
N SER A 23 17.63 -12.43 3.94
CA SER A 23 18.34 -13.69 4.27
C SER A 23 19.70 -13.84 3.58
N LYS A 24 19.95 -13.07 2.52
CA LYS A 24 21.26 -13.03 1.86
C LYS A 24 22.27 -12.11 2.56
N ARG A 25 21.85 -11.32 3.55
CA ARG A 25 22.77 -10.54 4.37
C ARG A 25 23.37 -11.45 5.43
N GLU A 26 24.69 -11.42 5.59
CA GLU A 26 25.34 -11.93 6.80
C GLU A 26 24.86 -11.07 7.99
N SER A 27 23.84 -11.55 8.68
CA SER A 27 23.41 -11.02 9.96
C SER A 27 23.88 -11.96 11.06
N LEU A 28 24.57 -11.43 12.06
CA LEU A 28 24.92 -12.15 13.29
C LEU A 28 23.68 -12.59 14.09
N TYR A 29 22.49 -12.05 13.77
CA TYR A 29 21.24 -12.33 14.46
C TYR A 29 20.15 -12.74 13.45
N ALA A 30 19.87 -14.04 13.37
CA ALA A 30 18.85 -14.60 12.47
C ALA A 30 17.45 -14.02 12.70
N GLY A 31 17.19 -13.57 13.93
CA GLY A 31 15.95 -12.92 14.32
C GLY A 31 15.73 -11.52 13.72
N SER A 32 16.81 -10.75 13.53
CA SER A 32 16.73 -9.39 12.97
C SER A 32 16.14 -9.38 11.56
N ILE A 33 16.38 -10.45 10.78
CA ILE A 33 15.90 -10.60 9.40
C ILE A 33 14.37 -10.64 9.37
N PHE A 34 13.76 -11.40 10.29
CA PHE A 34 12.31 -11.51 10.36
C PHE A 34 11.67 -10.24 10.93
N VAL A 35 12.27 -9.65 11.97
CA VAL A 35 11.84 -8.35 12.51
C VAL A 35 11.79 -7.29 11.41
N ASP A 36 12.88 -7.13 10.65
CA ASP A 36 12.97 -6.15 9.57
C ASP A 36 11.92 -6.43 8.48
N ALA A 37 11.74 -7.70 8.08
CA ALA A 37 10.76 -8.06 7.07
C ALA A 37 9.31 -7.77 7.52
N PHE A 38 8.96 -8.09 8.77
CA PHE A 38 7.65 -7.78 9.34
C PHE A 38 7.42 -6.27 9.46
N MET A 39 8.41 -5.54 9.97
CA MET A 39 8.34 -4.09 10.16
C MET A 39 8.18 -3.34 8.83
N ILE A 40 9.03 -3.65 7.84
CA ILE A 40 8.99 -3.00 6.53
C ILE A 40 7.67 -3.33 5.81
N THR A 41 7.20 -4.59 5.89
CA THR A 41 5.92 -4.98 5.28
C THR A 41 4.76 -4.22 5.92
N GLY A 42 4.69 -4.17 7.26
CA GLY A 42 3.67 -3.43 7.98
C GLY A 42 3.68 -1.94 7.64
N ALA A 43 4.87 -1.31 7.64
CA ALA A 43 5.04 0.08 7.28
C ALA A 43 4.60 0.37 5.83
N PHE A 44 4.96 -0.50 4.88
CA PHE A 44 4.60 -0.34 3.48
C PHE A 44 3.09 -0.36 3.26
N LEU A 45 2.37 -1.27 3.92
CA LEU A 45 0.91 -1.35 3.84
C LEU A 45 0.24 -0.11 4.45
N LEU A 46 0.73 0.38 5.59
CA LEU A 46 0.19 1.59 6.23
C LEU A 46 0.45 2.84 5.38
N MET A 47 1.65 2.99 4.82
CA MET A 47 1.95 4.08 3.89
C MET A 47 1.08 4.01 2.64
N GLY A 48 0.92 2.82 2.05
CA GLY A 48 0.04 2.62 0.90
C GLY A 48 -1.42 2.98 1.22
N ALA A 49 -1.93 2.57 2.38
CA ALA A 49 -3.27 2.94 2.84
C ALA A 49 -3.39 4.46 3.05
N GLY A 50 -2.36 5.11 3.60
CA GLY A 50 -2.30 6.55 3.80
C GLY A 50 -2.31 7.34 2.48
N ILE A 51 -1.52 6.91 1.49
CA ILE A 51 -1.53 7.52 0.15
C ILE A 51 -2.92 7.42 -0.47
N VAL A 52 -3.57 6.26 -0.38
CA VAL A 52 -4.93 6.08 -0.90
C VAL A 52 -5.95 6.92 -0.11
N ALA A 53 -5.78 7.10 1.21
CA ALA A 53 -6.64 7.97 2.02
C ALA A 53 -6.60 9.42 1.51
N ILE A 54 -5.38 9.95 1.35
CA ILE A 54 -5.12 11.30 0.86
C ILE A 54 -5.63 11.47 -0.58
N ASP A 55 -5.41 10.47 -1.43
CA ASP A 55 -5.93 10.47 -2.80
C ASP A 55 -7.46 10.50 -2.87
N GLN A 56 -8.16 9.81 -1.97
CA GLN A 56 -9.62 9.85 -1.88
C GLN A 56 -10.19 11.20 -1.42
N GLU A 57 -9.38 12.05 -0.82
CA GLU A 57 -9.74 13.44 -0.48
C GLU A 57 -9.52 14.40 -1.65
N GLY A 58 -8.90 13.93 -2.73
CA GLY A 58 -8.72 14.67 -3.97
C GLY A 58 -7.36 15.36 -4.09
N THR A 59 -6.40 15.06 -3.21
CA THR A 59 -5.05 15.66 -3.25
C THR A 59 -4.35 15.46 -4.59
N PHE A 60 -4.58 14.32 -5.27
CA PHE A 60 -4.00 14.01 -6.57
C PHE A 60 -4.99 14.16 -7.74
N ASP A 61 -6.14 14.81 -7.55
CA ASP A 61 -7.18 14.96 -8.59
C ASP A 61 -6.63 15.66 -9.84
N ILE A 62 -5.95 16.78 -9.65
CA ILE A 62 -5.43 17.61 -10.75
C ILE A 62 -4.36 16.89 -11.55
N LEU A 63 -3.47 16.16 -10.86
CA LEU A 63 -2.42 15.35 -11.48
C LEU A 63 -3.04 14.18 -12.26
N SER A 64 -3.99 13.48 -11.65
CA SER A 64 -4.70 12.36 -12.28
C SER A 64 -5.49 12.79 -13.50
N TYR A 65 -6.18 13.94 -13.45
CA TYR A 65 -6.87 14.52 -14.59
C TYR A 65 -5.90 14.90 -15.70
N GLY A 66 -4.80 15.60 -15.38
CA GLY A 66 -3.78 16.02 -16.33
C GLY A 66 -3.15 14.84 -17.06
N VAL A 67 -2.70 13.81 -16.33
CA VAL A 67 -2.12 12.60 -16.92
C VAL A 67 -3.11 11.89 -17.82
N LYS A 68 -4.39 11.74 -17.41
CA LYS A 68 -5.43 11.12 -18.26
C LYS A 68 -5.70 11.93 -19.52
N LYS A 69 -5.70 13.27 -19.43
CA LYS A 69 -5.89 14.17 -20.57
C LYS A 69 -4.75 14.05 -21.57
N ILE A 70 -3.50 14.02 -21.09
CA ILE A 70 -2.31 13.79 -21.92
C ILE A 70 -2.37 12.40 -22.57
N ALA A 71 -2.63 11.35 -21.80
CA ALA A 71 -2.73 9.99 -22.32
C ALA A 71 -3.83 9.84 -23.40
N ARG A 72 -4.90 10.65 -23.33
CA ARG A 72 -5.96 10.68 -24.35
C ARG A 72 -5.47 11.26 -25.68
N PHE A 73 -4.56 12.22 -25.70
CA PHE A 73 -3.96 12.72 -26.95
C PHE A 73 -3.21 11.63 -27.71
N PHE A 74 -2.67 10.64 -27.00
CA PHE A 74 -1.97 9.50 -27.61
C PHE A 74 -2.90 8.32 -27.95
N LYS A 75 -4.18 8.34 -27.54
CA LYS A 75 -5.13 7.27 -27.87
C LYS A 75 -5.76 7.51 -29.24
N LYS A 76 -5.63 6.50 -30.12
CA LYS A 76 -6.22 6.50 -31.47
C LYS A 76 -7.75 6.53 -31.48
N ASN A 77 -8.39 5.91 -30.49
CA ASN A 77 -9.84 5.93 -30.29
C ASN A 77 -10.16 6.68 -29.01
N MET A 78 -10.90 7.79 -29.13
CA MET A 78 -11.37 8.55 -27.97
C MET A 78 -12.62 7.85 -27.40
N ASP A 79 -12.60 7.58 -26.10
CA ASP A 79 -13.79 7.19 -25.35
C ASP A 79 -14.61 8.46 -25.09
N ASP A 80 -15.90 8.46 -25.41
CA ASP A 80 -16.80 9.61 -25.26
C ASP A 80 -17.14 9.92 -23.80
N ASN A 81 -16.91 8.98 -22.89
CA ASN A 81 -17.24 9.11 -21.46
C ASN A 81 -16.19 9.88 -20.62
N PHE A 82 -15.17 10.49 -21.23
CA PHE A 82 -14.18 11.24 -20.47
C PHE A 82 -14.68 12.67 -20.15
N PRO A 83 -14.60 13.12 -18.88
CA PRO A 83 -15.10 14.43 -18.47
C PRO A 83 -14.45 15.58 -19.24
N LYS A 84 -15.29 16.50 -19.71
CA LYS A 84 -14.88 17.64 -20.55
C LYS A 84 -14.17 18.70 -19.73
N SER A 85 -14.54 18.85 -18.46
CA SER A 85 -13.93 19.80 -17.52
C SER A 85 -13.31 19.10 -16.30
N TYR A 86 -12.41 19.82 -15.62
CA TYR A 86 -11.86 19.35 -14.34
C TYR A 86 -12.95 19.23 -13.26
N GLN A 87 -13.95 20.14 -13.27
CA GLN A 87 -15.06 20.09 -12.32
C GLN A 87 -15.88 18.81 -12.49
N GLU A 88 -16.22 18.47 -13.74
CA GLU A 88 -16.94 17.23 -14.07
C GLU A 88 -16.12 15.98 -13.66
N TYR A 89 -14.79 16.04 -13.78
CA TYR A 89 -13.91 14.99 -13.29
C TYR A 89 -13.97 14.82 -11.77
N VAL A 90 -13.93 15.91 -11.01
CA VAL A 90 -13.99 15.90 -9.54
C VAL A 90 -15.36 15.40 -9.07
N GLU A 91 -16.46 15.86 -9.67
CA GLU A 91 -17.81 15.38 -9.35
C GLU A 91 -17.97 13.89 -9.62
N MET A 92 -17.52 13.43 -10.80
CA MET A 92 -17.50 12.01 -11.14
C MET A 92 -16.68 11.20 -10.14
N ARG A 93 -15.50 11.69 -9.72
CA ARG A 93 -14.64 10.99 -8.76
C ARG A 93 -15.27 10.94 -7.37
N ARG A 94 -15.90 12.02 -6.92
CA ARG A 94 -16.60 12.08 -5.62
C ARG A 94 -17.85 11.21 -5.57
N GLY A 95 -18.50 10.99 -6.72
CA GLY A 95 -19.61 10.04 -6.85
C GLY A 95 -19.18 8.57 -6.83
N GLN A 96 -17.89 8.25 -6.97
CA GLN A 96 -17.40 6.88 -6.94
C GLN A 96 -17.31 6.34 -5.52
N LYS A 97 -17.52 5.02 -5.40
CA LYS A 97 -17.39 4.32 -4.13
C LYS A 97 -15.94 4.36 -3.64
N LYS A 98 -15.72 4.97 -2.48
CA LYS A 98 -14.43 5.00 -1.79
C LYS A 98 -13.88 3.60 -1.52
N ILE A 99 -12.57 3.45 -1.66
CA ILE A 99 -11.88 2.19 -1.34
C ILE A 99 -11.87 2.04 0.17
N MET A 100 -12.26 0.86 0.66
CA MET A 100 -12.22 0.56 2.09
C MET A 100 -10.78 0.34 2.54
N LEU A 101 -10.28 1.23 3.39
CA LEU A 101 -8.88 1.22 3.85
C LEU A 101 -8.66 0.37 5.10
N TYR A 102 -9.71 0.20 5.92
CA TYR A 102 -9.60 -0.49 7.21
C TYR A 102 -8.99 -1.90 7.13
N PRO A 103 -9.24 -2.75 6.10
CA PRO A 103 -8.62 -4.08 6.04
C PRO A 103 -7.10 -3.97 5.83
N THR A 104 -6.64 -3.05 4.98
CA THR A 104 -5.21 -2.82 4.73
C THR A 104 -4.52 -2.27 5.97
N VAL A 105 -5.17 -1.35 6.68
CA VAL A 105 -4.66 -0.79 7.93
C VAL A 105 -4.52 -1.87 9.00
N LEU A 106 -5.55 -2.71 9.19
CA LEU A 106 -5.50 -3.80 10.16
C LEU A 106 -4.42 -4.84 9.84
N VAL A 107 -4.25 -5.20 8.57
CA VAL A 107 -3.19 -6.13 8.15
C VAL A 107 -1.81 -5.50 8.39
N GLY A 108 -1.60 -4.25 7.97
CA GLY A 108 -0.34 -3.53 8.21
C GLY A 108 0.01 -3.40 9.69
N ALA A 109 -0.97 -3.04 10.52
CA ALA A 109 -0.82 -2.98 11.96
C ALA A 109 -0.50 -4.36 12.57
N GLY A 110 -1.14 -5.43 12.09
CA GLY A 110 -0.84 -6.80 12.50
C GLY A 110 0.60 -7.20 12.22
N TYR A 111 1.13 -6.88 11.04
CA TYR A 111 2.53 -7.14 10.70
C TYR A 111 3.51 -6.35 11.58
N LEU A 112 3.23 -5.07 11.85
CA LEU A 112 4.05 -4.27 12.79
C LEU A 112 4.01 -4.84 14.21
N LEU A 113 2.85 -5.27 14.69
CA LEU A 113 2.71 -5.86 16.02
C LEU A 113 3.50 -7.17 16.14
N ILE A 114 3.44 -8.04 15.14
CA ILE A 114 4.22 -9.30 15.12
C ILE A 114 5.71 -8.99 15.12
N GLY A 115 6.17 -8.07 14.25
CA GLY A 115 7.57 -7.65 14.22
C GLY A 115 8.03 -7.07 15.56
N LEU A 116 7.19 -6.27 16.22
CA LEU A 116 7.49 -5.67 17.52
C LEU A 116 7.61 -6.73 18.62
N ILE A 117 6.71 -7.73 18.62
CA ILE A 117 6.74 -8.83 19.57
C ILE A 117 8.05 -9.63 19.41
N ILE A 118 8.40 -10.00 18.16
CA ILE A 118 9.65 -10.73 17.89
C ILE A 118 10.87 -9.91 18.34
N TYR A 119 10.90 -8.61 18.03
CA TYR A 119 11.97 -7.72 18.46
C TYR A 119 12.13 -7.66 19.99
N LEU A 120 11.02 -7.54 20.72
CA LEU A 120 11.04 -7.50 22.18
C LEU A 120 11.53 -8.84 22.77
N ILE A 121 11.08 -9.96 22.20
CA ILE A 121 11.53 -11.30 22.61
C ILE A 121 13.04 -11.42 22.40
N GLU A 122 13.56 -11.13 21.22
CA GLU A 122 14.99 -11.19 20.94
C GLU A 122 15.81 -10.36 21.92
N LYS A 123 15.38 -9.11 22.17
CA LYS A 123 16.08 -8.23 23.10
C LYS A 123 16.08 -8.77 24.54
N VAL A 124 15.03 -9.45 24.97
CA VAL A 124 14.94 -10.04 26.32
C VAL A 124 15.80 -11.30 26.45
N TYR A 125 15.89 -12.14 25.41
CA TYR A 125 16.66 -13.39 25.44
C TYR A 125 18.17 -13.22 25.10
N LEU A 126 18.59 -12.06 24.62
CA LEU A 126 19.99 -11.73 24.31
C LEU A 126 20.70 -10.92 25.42
N ILE A 127 20.04 -10.68 26.56
CA ILE A 127 20.64 -10.17 27.82
C ILE A 127 20.96 -11.37 28.70
#